data_AF-W1XNP5-F1
#
_entry.id   AF-W1XNP5-F1
#
_cell.length_a   1.000
_cell.length_b   1.000
_cell.length_c   1.000
_cell.angle_alpha   90.00
_cell.angle_beta   90.00
_cell.angle_gamma   90.00
#
_symmetry.space_group_name_H-M   'P 1'
#
loop_
_entity.id
_entity.type
_entity.pdbx_description
1 polymer ?
#
loop_
_entity_poly.entity_id
_entity_poly.type
_entity_poly.pdbx_seq_one_letter_code
_entity_poly.pdbx_strand_id
1 'polypeptide(L)' 'QPVWVETCPQYLLLDERSYDTEDGMKFILSPPLRNVREQDKLWCGISDGAIDVVATDHCTFSMAQRLQISKGDFSRC' A
#
# COMPACT_ATOMS: atom_id res chain seq x y z
N GLN A 1 11.05 -16.87 -20.27
CA GLN A 1 9.65 -16.97 -19.82
C GLN A 1 9.08 -15.56 -19.71
N PRO A 2 7.79 -15.32 -20.02
CA PRO A 2 7.16 -14.02 -19.78
C PRO A 2 7.06 -13.74 -18.26
N VAL A 3 7.12 -12.46 -17.89
CA VAL A 3 6.96 -11.95 -16.52
C VAL A 3 5.80 -10.96 -16.54
N TRP A 4 4.94 -11.02 -15.51
CA TRP A 4 3.78 -10.13 -15.35
C TRP A 4 3.91 -9.36 -14.05
N VAL A 5 3.49 -8.10 -14.05
CA VAL A 5 3.65 -7.15 -12.93
C VAL A 5 2.32 -6.49 -12.58
N GLU A 6 1.99 -6.49 -11.29
CA GLU A 6 0.82 -5.82 -10.73
C GLU A 6 1.25 -4.67 -9.81
N THR A 7 0.50 -3.58 -9.81
CA THR A 7 0.54 -2.56 -8.74
C THR A 7 -0.86 -2.27 -8.21
N CYS A 8 -0.96 -1.44 -7.16
CA CYS A 8 -2.23 -1.13 -6.50
C CYS A 8 -2.43 0.40 -6.31
N PRO A 9 -3.68 0.90 -6.29
CA PRO A 9 -3.99 2.31 -6.13
C PRO A 9 -3.31 2.97 -4.92
N GLN A 10 -3.19 2.25 -3.80
CA GLN A 10 -2.53 2.76 -2.60
C GLN A 10 -1.05 3.09 -2.83
N TYR A 11 -0.35 2.39 -3.72
CA TYR A 11 1.04 2.72 -4.06
C TYR A 11 1.15 3.84 -5.10
N LEU A 12 0.06 4.15 -5.83
CA LEU A 12 0.00 5.22 -6.81
C LEU A 12 -0.39 6.57 -6.20
N LEU A 13 -1.11 6.55 -5.07
CA LEU A 13 -1.79 7.72 -4.51
C LEU A 13 -1.35 8.05 -3.08
N LEU A 14 -0.85 7.07 -2.32
CA LEU A 14 -0.41 7.26 -0.94
C LEU A 14 1.09 6.99 -0.82
N ASP A 15 1.69 7.53 0.23
CA ASP A 15 3.12 7.37 0.53
C ASP A 15 3.35 7.25 2.04
N GLU A 16 4.59 7.00 2.44
CA GLU A 16 4.99 6.75 3.82
C GLU A 16 4.60 7.86 4.82
N ARG A 17 4.38 9.11 4.36
CA ARG A 17 3.89 10.20 5.23
C ARG A 17 2.52 9.90 5.85
N SER A 18 1.73 9.02 5.25
CA SER A 18 0.46 8.56 5.81
C SER A 18 0.63 7.93 7.20
N TYR A 19 1.78 7.33 7.49
CA TYR A 19 2.09 6.72 8.79
C TYR A 19 2.27 7.74 9.92
N ASP A 20 2.66 8.97 9.60
CA ASP A 20 2.91 10.03 10.58
C ASP A 20 1.64 10.82 10.95
N THR A 21 0.48 10.43 10.40
CA THR A 21 -0.81 11.04 10.72
C THR A 21 -1.46 10.39 11.93
N GLU A 22 -2.44 11.06 12.57
CA GLU A 22 -3.27 10.46 13.63
C GLU A 22 -3.96 9.15 13.18
N ASP A 23 -4.17 9.01 11.87
CA ASP A 23 -4.79 7.87 11.22
C ASP A 23 -3.78 6.83 10.70
N GLY A 24 -2.50 6.92 11.04
CA GLY A 24 -1.42 6.08 10.51
C GLY A 24 -1.71 4.57 10.51
N MET A 25 -2.42 4.08 11.53
CA MET A 25 -2.82 2.68 11.66
C MET A 25 -3.75 2.19 10.53
N LYS A 26 -4.54 3.07 9.92
CA LYS A 26 -5.44 2.74 8.80
C LYS A 26 -4.66 2.36 7.54
N PHE A 27 -3.42 2.82 7.42
CA PHE A 27 -2.57 2.66 6.24
C PHE A 27 -1.58 1.51 6.37
N ILE A 28 -1.67 0.66 7.40
CA ILE A 28 -0.81 -0.52 7.55
C ILE A 28 -1.26 -1.60 6.55
N LEU A 29 -0.34 -1.96 5.64
CA LEU A 29 -0.46 -3.04 4.66
C LEU A 29 0.92 -3.62 4.30
N SER A 30 0.94 -4.70 3.50
CA SER A 30 2.16 -5.33 2.99
C SER A 30 2.08 -5.55 1.47
N PRO A 31 3.07 -5.12 0.68
CA PRO A 31 4.21 -4.25 1.02
C PRO A 31 3.81 -2.89 1.63
N PRO A 32 4.66 -2.24 2.46
CA PRO A 32 4.32 -0.94 3.04
C PRO A 32 4.38 0.18 1.98
N LEU A 33 3.68 1.27 2.25
CA LEU A 33 3.80 2.52 1.49
C LEU A 33 5.26 2.99 1.49
N ARG A 34 5.70 3.54 0.37
CA ARG A 34 7.08 3.99 0.13
C ARG A 34 7.13 5.51 0.04
N ASN A 35 8.33 6.05 -0.08
CA ASN A 35 8.53 7.46 -0.34
C ASN A 35 7.77 7.91 -1.60
N VAL A 36 7.22 9.13 -1.58
CA VAL A 36 6.48 9.73 -2.71
C VAL A 36 7.26 9.69 -4.04
N ARG A 37 8.60 9.73 -3.99
CA ARG A 37 9.48 9.64 -5.17
C ARG A 37 9.35 8.33 -5.95
N GLU A 38 8.75 7.29 -5.37
CA GLU A 38 8.50 6.01 -6.05
C GLU A 38 7.21 6.03 -6.88
N GLN A 39 6.26 6.93 -6.61
CA GLN A 39 4.97 6.97 -7.31
C GLN A 39 5.14 7.27 -8.80
N ASP A 40 6.00 8.22 -9.16
CA ASP A 40 6.27 8.57 -10.55
C ASP A 40 6.78 7.37 -11.35
N LYS A 41 7.59 6.51 -10.73
CA LYS A 41 8.10 5.29 -11.38
C LYS A 41 6.97 4.29 -11.67
N LEU A 42 6.01 4.15 -10.76
CA LEU A 42 4.84 3.29 -10.96
C LEU A 42 3.93 3.85 -12.06
N TRP A 43 3.70 5.16 -12.09
CA TRP A 43 2.94 5.79 -13.17
C TRP A 43 3.62 5.65 -14.54
N CYS A 44 4.95 5.84 -14.60
CA CYS A 44 5.72 5.55 -15.81
C CYS A 44 5.58 4.09 -16.22
N GLY A 45 5.70 3.13 -15.28
CA GLY A 45 5.56 1.70 -15.54
C GLY A 45 4.18 1.30 -16.08
N ILE A 46 3.12 1.97 -15.63
CA ILE A 46 1.78 1.78 -16.22
C ILE A 46 1.74 2.35 -17.64
N SER A 47 2.29 3.55 -17.84
CA SER A 47 2.24 4.24 -19.14
C SER A 47 3.09 3.57 -20.22
N ASP A 48 4.22 2.95 -19.86
CA ASP A 48 5.15 2.31 -20.79
C ASP A 48 4.88 0.80 -20.99
N GLY A 49 3.95 0.24 -20.20
CA GLY A 49 3.56 -1.17 -20.26
C GLY A 49 4.47 -2.12 -19.47
N ALA A 50 5.36 -1.62 -18.61
CA ALA A 50 6.12 -2.45 -17.67
C ALA A 50 5.25 -2.98 -16.50
N ILE A 51 4.09 -2.37 -16.25
CA ILE A 51 3.07 -2.82 -15.30
C ILE A 51 1.82 -3.23 -16.08
N ASP A 52 1.40 -4.48 -15.93
CA ASP A 52 0.33 -5.08 -16.71
C ASP A 52 -1.06 -4.87 -16.08
N VAL A 53 -1.12 -4.83 -14.74
CA VAL A 53 -2.40 -4.84 -14.01
C VAL A 53 -2.37 -3.85 -12.85
N VAL A 54 -3.49 -3.14 -12.66
CA VAL A 54 -3.79 -2.40 -11.44
C VAL A 54 -4.92 -3.11 -10.70
N ALA A 55 -4.65 -3.61 -9.49
CA ALA A 55 -5.63 -4.28 -8.62
C ALA A 55 -5.67 -3.63 -7.23
N THR A 56 -6.64 -3.97 -6.40
CA THR A 56 -6.86 -3.24 -5.13
C THR A 56 -6.18 -3.86 -3.92
N ASP A 57 -5.88 -5.16 -3.98
CA ASP A 57 -5.55 -5.96 -2.80
C ASP A 57 -6.52 -5.68 -1.63
N HIS A 58 -7.83 -5.71 -1.94
CA HIS A 58 -8.87 -5.32 -0.98
C HIS A 58 -8.96 -6.31 0.20
N CYS A 59 -8.25 -5.97 1.29
CA CYS A 59 -8.18 -6.72 2.54
C CYS A 59 -8.46 -5.79 3.73
N THR A 60 -9.74 -5.50 3.96
CA THR A 60 -10.16 -4.48 4.94
C THR A 60 -10.43 -5.06 6.32
N PHE A 61 -10.04 -4.31 7.35
CA PHE A 61 -10.36 -4.59 8.75
C PHE A 61 -10.99 -3.34 9.37
N SER A 62 -11.97 -3.54 10.25
CA SER A 62 -12.48 -2.44 11.07
C SER A 62 -11.41 -1.95 12.06
N MET A 63 -11.47 -0.68 12.47
CA MET A 63 -10.55 -0.15 13.48
C MET A 63 -10.62 -0.91 14.80
N ALA A 64 -11.82 -1.36 15.20
CA ALA A 64 -11.99 -2.16 16.41
C ALA A 64 -11.23 -3.49 16.33
N GLN A 65 -11.31 -4.20 15.19
CA GLN A 65 -10.56 -5.44 14.96
C GLN A 65 -9.05 -5.20 14.99
N ARG A 66 -8.55 -4.16 14.29
CA ARG A 66 -7.12 -3.82 14.27
C ARG A 66 -6.59 -3.52 15.67
N LEU A 67 -7.30 -2.71 16.46
CA LEU A 67 -6.90 -2.39 17.84
C LEU A 67 -6.91 -3.63 18.74
N GLN A 68 -7.92 -4.50 18.60
CA GLN A 68 -8.03 -5.73 19.38
C GLN A 68 -6.89 -6.72 19.10
N ILE A 69 -6.48 -6.86 17.84
CA ILE A 69 -5.45 -7.82 17.43
C ILE A 69 -4.05 -7.27 17.72
N SER A 70 -3.80 -6.01 17.36
CA SER A 70 -2.47 -5.38 17.50
C SER A 70 -2.04 -5.23 18.95
N LYS A 71 -2.93 -4.78 19.85
CA LYS A 71 -2.62 -4.51 21.26
C LYS A 71 -1.37 -3.62 21.46
N GLY A 72 -1.13 -2.69 20.53
CA GLY A 72 0.06 -1.82 20.52
C GLY A 72 1.31 -2.41 19.86
N ASP A 73 1.24 -3.62 19.32
CA ASP A 73 2.31 -4.26 18.54
C ASP A 73 1.98 -4.19 17.04
N PHE A 74 2.77 -3.41 16.30
CA PHE A 74 2.56 -3.21 14.86
C PHE A 74 2.68 -4.51 14.05
N SER A 75 3.50 -5.46 14.51
CA SER A 75 3.71 -6.74 13.80
C SER A 75 2.46 -7.63 13.79
N ARG A 76 1.44 -7.22 14.55
CA ARG A 76 0.14 -7.88 14.69
C ARG A 76 -1.02 -7.03 14.14
N CYS A 77 -0.73 -5.93 13.44
CA CYS A 77 -1.72 -5.06 12.79
C CYS A 77 -2.26 -5.63 11.48
#